data_AF-A0A1G0FM51-F1
#
_entry.id   AF-A0A1G0FM51-F1
#
_cell.length_a   1.000
_cell.length_b   1.000
_cell.length_c   1.000
_cell.angle_alpha   90.00
_cell.angle_beta   90.00
_cell.angle_gamma   90.00
#
_symmetry.space_group_name_H-M   'P 1'
#
loop_
_entity.id
_entity.type
_entity.pdbx_description
1 polymer ?
#
loop_
_entity_poly.entity_id
_entity_poly.type
_entity_poly.pdbx_seq_one_letter_code
_entity_poly.pdbx_strand_id
1 'polypeptide(L)' 'MPPRHRLLNAKEAIGYLGISLNTLNRIEKRGLIQPFRTPGGHRRYDEKMLDEYLESSRRGQGRRTGR' A
#
# COMPACT_ATOMS: atom_id res chain seq x y z
N MET A 1 11.81 15.16 -1.42
CA MET A 1 12.67 14.01 -1.76
C MET A 1 11.93 13.22 -2.83
N PRO A 2 12.51 12.95 -4.01
CA PRO A 2 11.82 12.13 -5.00
C PRO A 2 11.59 10.73 -4.42
N PRO A 3 10.43 10.10 -4.65
CA PRO A 3 10.20 8.74 -4.20
C PRO A 3 11.26 7.83 -4.84
N ARG A 4 12.01 7.11 -4.00
CA ARG A 4 12.92 6.06 -4.48
C ARG A 4 12.03 4.97 -5.05
N HIS A 5 12.22 4.62 -6.33
CA HIS A 5 11.55 3.49 -6.95
C HIS A 5 12.11 2.18 -6.38
N ARG A 6 11.68 1.81 -5.18
CA ARG A 6 12.04 0.55 -4.54
C ARG A 6 10.83 -0.34 -4.49
N LEU A 7 11.06 -1.61 -4.82
CA LEU A 7 10.08 -2.67 -4.70
C LEU A 7 10.12 -3.22 -3.28
N LEU A 8 9.08 -2.95 -2.53
CA LEU A 8 8.89 -3.40 -1.16
C LEU A 8 8.18 -4.75 -1.14
N ASN A 9 8.49 -5.57 -0.13
CA ASN A 9 7.70 -6.75 0.17
C ASN A 9 6.44 -6.37 0.99
N ALA A 10 5.54 -7.32 1.23
CA ALA A 10 4.32 -7.07 1.99
C ALA A 10 4.58 -6.51 3.40
N LYS A 11 5.65 -6.97 4.08
CA LYS A 11 6.01 -6.53 5.43
C LYS A 11 6.54 -5.09 5.45
N GLU A 12 7.33 -4.72 4.45
CA GLU A 12 7.78 -3.34 4.27
C GLU A 12 6.64 -2.43 3.84
N ALA A 13 5.75 -2.88 2.96
CA ALA A 13 4.59 -2.11 2.53
C ALA A 13 3.66 -1.76 3.70
N ILE A 14 3.39 -2.70 4.61
CA ILE A 14 2.57 -2.40 5.80
C ILE A 14 3.27 -1.45 6.77
N GLY A 15 4.59 -1.56 6.90
CA GLY A 15 5.40 -0.65 7.72
C GLY A 15 5.42 0.76 7.14
N TYR A 16 5.54 0.86 5.81
CA TYR A 16 5.51 2.11 5.07
C TYR A 16 4.15 2.81 5.17
N LEU A 17 3.07 2.06 5.00
CA LEU A 17 1.70 2.58 5.10
C LEU A 17 1.22 2.80 6.55
N GLY A 18 1.93 2.25 7.55
CA GLY A 18 1.49 2.28 8.95
C GLY A 18 0.20 1.49 9.22
N ILE A 19 -0.07 0.45 8.43
CA ILE A 19 -1.30 -0.36 8.52
C ILE A 19 -0.98 -1.80 8.96
N SER A 20 -2.02 -2.56 9.32
CA SER A 20 -1.87 -4.00 9.56
C SER A 20 -1.93 -4.79 8.25
N LEU A 21 -1.34 -6.00 8.26
CA LEU A 21 -1.39 -6.95 7.13
C LEU A 21 -2.84 -7.27 6.69
N ASN A 22 -3.78 -7.29 7.64
CA ASN A 22 -5.20 -7.49 7.34
C ASN A 22 -5.79 -6.33 6.51
N THR A 23 -5.41 -5.09 6.83
CA THR A 23 -5.79 -3.90 6.05
C THR A 23 -5.19 -3.94 4.66
N LEU A 24 -3.91 -4.32 4.54
CA LEU A 24 -3.26 -4.49 3.23
C LEU A 24 -4.03 -5.51 2.36
N ASN A 25 -4.38 -6.67 2.91
CA ASN A 25 -5.17 -7.67 2.17
C ASN A 25 -6.55 -7.13 1.75
N ARG A 26 -7.20 -6.30 2.57
CA ARG A 26 -8.47 -5.64 2.19
C ARG A 26 -8.27 -4.65 1.05
N ILE A 27 -7.21 -3.86 1.10
CA ILE A 27 -6.85 -2.89 0.05
C ILE A 27 -6.57 -3.62 -1.27
N GLU A 28 -5.79 -4.69 -1.23
CA GLU A 28 -5.52 -5.57 -2.39
C GLU A 28 -6.82 -6.17 -2.94
N LYS A 29 -7.68 -6.72 -2.08
CA LYS A 29 -8.99 -7.27 -2.49
C LYS A 29 -9.91 -6.23 -3.13
N ARG A 30 -9.78 -4.96 -2.72
CA ARG A 30 -10.53 -3.83 -3.29
C ARG A 30 -9.90 -3.31 -4.59
N GLY A 31 -8.74 -3.80 -4.99
CA GLY A 31 -8.01 -3.33 -6.17
C GLY A 31 -7.37 -1.95 -6.00
N LEU A 32 -7.28 -1.44 -4.78
CA LEU A 32 -6.71 -0.11 -4.47
C LEU A 32 -5.18 -0.11 -4.56
N ILE A 33 -4.55 -1.25 -4.30
CA ILE A 33 -3.11 -1.49 -4.46
C ILE A 33 -2.98 -2.84 -5.17
N GLN A 34 -2.20 -2.88 -6.25
CA GLN A 34 -1.96 -4.08 -7.04
C GLN A 34 -0.50 -4.49 -6.97
N PRO A 35 -0.13 -5.44 -6.11
CA PRO A 35 1.24 -5.92 -6.07
C PRO A 35 1.60 -6.67 -7.35
N PHE A 36 2.83 -6.49 -7.79
CA PHE A 36 3.46 -7.33 -8.78
C PHE A 36 3.70 -8.72 -8.18
N ARG A 37 3.13 -9.74 -8.81
CA ARG A 37 3.46 -11.13 -8.48
C ARG A 37 4.67 -11.55 -9.28
N THR A 38 5.72 -11.95 -8.58
CA THR A 38 6.87 -12.59 -9.24
C THR A 38 6.51 -14.03 -9.62
N PRO A 39 7.23 -14.66 -10.58
CA PRO A 39 7.00 -16.05 -10.96
C PRO A 39 7.08 -17.04 -9.77
N GLY A 40 7.83 -16.68 -8.72
CA GLY A 40 7.91 -17.44 -7.46
C GLY A 40 6.76 -17.20 -6.48
N GLY A 41 5.72 -16.45 -6.84
CA GLY A 41 4.55 -16.19 -6.00
C GLY A 41 4.72 -15.09 -4.95
N HIS A 42 5.85 -14.38 -4.93
CA HIS A 42 6.07 -13.28 -3.99
C HIS A 42 5.38 -12.00 -4.47
N ARG A 43 4.85 -11.23 -3.52
CA ARG A 43 4.21 -9.94 -3.78
C ARG A 43 5.24 -8.81 -3.64
N ARG A 44 5.37 -7.99 -4.68
CA ARG A 44 6.20 -6.79 -4.71
C ARG A 44 5.32 -5.56 -4.90
N TYR A 45 5.48 -4.60 -4.01
CA TYR A 45 4.74 -3.34 -3.98
C TYR A 45 5.69 -2.23 -4.36
N ASP A 46 5.31 -1.39 -5.30
CA ASP A 46 6.10 -0.21 -5.65
C ASP A 46 5.87 0.91 -4.63
N GLU A 47 6.93 1.56 -4.13
CA GLU A 47 6.79 2.69 -3.20
C GLU A 47 5.86 3.78 -3.76
N LYS A 48 5.91 4.07 -5.07
CA LYS A 48 5.05 5.08 -5.70
C LYS A 48 3.57 4.70 -5.59
N MET A 49 3.24 3.42 -5.74
CA MET A 49 1.86 2.94 -5.59
C MET A 49 1.35 3.12 -4.15
N LEU A 50 2.22 2.88 -3.16
CA LEU A 50 1.87 3.10 -1.76
C LEU A 50 1.66 4.60 -1.47
N ASP A 51 2.50 5.46 -2.05
CA ASP A 51 2.38 6.91 -1.92
C ASP A 51 1.10 7.44 -2.57
N GLU A 52 0.79 7.01 -3.80
CA GLU A 52 -0.48 7.37 -4.47
C GLU A 52 -1.70 6.89 -3.67
N TYR A 53 -1.61 5.71 -3.05
CA TYR A 53 -2.64 5.24 -2.14
C TYR A 53 -2.77 6.16 -0.92
N LEU A 54 -1.67 6.60 -0.30
CA LEU A 54 -1.69 7.54 0.82
C LEU A 54 -2.29 8.88 0.41
N GLU A 55 -1.94 9.42 -0.75
CA GLU A 55 -2.51 10.66 -1.28
C GLU A 55 -4.00 10.53 -1.56
N SER A 56 -4.42 9.45 -2.23
CA SER A 56 -5.84 9.17 -2.48
C SER A 56 -6.60 8.93 -1.17
N SER A 57 -5.99 8.24 -0.23
CA SER A 57 -6.57 7.97 1.08
C SER A 57 -6.71 9.26 1.90
N ARG A 58 -5.75 10.18 1.87
CA ARG A 58 -5.87 11.53 2.48
C ARG A 58 -7.02 12.33 1.87
N ARG A 59 -7.20 12.27 0.54
CA ARG A 59 -8.32 12.94 -0.15
C ARG A 59 -9.68 12.34 0.22
N GLY A 60 -9.76 11.04 0.50
CA GLY A 60 -11.00 10.35 0.89
C GLY A 60 -11.26 10.20 2.40
N GLN A 61 -10.23 10.29 3.25
CA GLN A 61 -10.31 10.02 4.70
C GLN A 61 -10.72 11.21 5.56
N GLY A 62 -11.03 12.38 4.98
CA GLY A 62 -11.57 13.55 5.71
C GLY A 62 -12.90 13.33 6.44
N ARG A 63 -13.37 12.08 6.62
CA ARG A 63 -14.65 11.76 7.27
C ARG A 63 -14.63 10.59 8.26
N ARG A 64 -13.54 9.84 8.48
CA ARG A 64 -13.65 8.54 9.22
C ARG A 64 -12.47 8.10 10.10
N THR A 65 -11.98 8.96 10.99
CA THR A 65 -11.50 8.43 12.28
C THR A 65 -12.01 9.31 13.41
N GLY A 66 -13.26 9.05 13.79
CA GLY A 66 -13.72 9.28 15.15
C GLY A 66 -13.46 7.98 15.91
N ARG A 67 -12.51 8.02 16.83
CA ARG A 67 -12.55 7.18 18.02
C ARG A 67 -12.00 7.99 19.18
#